data_AF-A0A1D7XNW4-F1
#
_entry.id   AF-A0A1D7XNW4-F1
#
_cell.length_a   1.000
_cell.length_b   1.000
_cell.length_c   1.000
_cell.angle_alpha   90.00
_cell.angle_beta   90.00
_cell.angle_gamma   90.00
#
_symmetry.space_group_name_H-M   'P 1'
#
loop_
_entity.id
_entity.type
_entity.pdbx_description
1 polymer ?
#
loop_
_entity_poly.entity_id
_entity_poly.type
_entity_poly.pdbx_seq_one_letter_code
_entity_poly.pdbx_strand_id
1 'polypeptide(L)'
;MYIKYDEFELLELFCNEPVSIGDLETGELIYSLKDNKGFEIVMFMDIYRKKCEITITYQQLTVFTCNIENIESINKVNDEMVINNKERSIIKVKFKNQIGVELL
;
A
#
# COMPACT_ATOMS: atom_id res chain seq x y z
N MET A 1 8.62 -10.19 14.60
CA MET A 1 8.83 -8.85 14.00
C MET A 1 7.71 -8.62 13.02
N TYR A 2 7.22 -7.38 12.90
CA TYR A 2 6.06 -7.03 12.07
C TYR A 2 6.30 -5.70 11.36
N ILE A 3 5.55 -5.42 10.30
CA ILE A 3 5.54 -4.11 9.64
C ILE A 3 4.98 -3.06 10.60
N LYS A 4 5.70 -1.96 10.83
CA LYS A 4 5.17 -0.82 11.59
C LYS A 4 4.35 0.09 10.69
N TYR A 5 3.10 0.34 11.03
CA TYR A 5 2.23 1.27 10.32
C TYR A 5 1.17 1.83 11.27
N ASP A 6 0.54 2.93 10.89
CA ASP A 6 -0.63 3.49 11.57
C ASP A 6 -1.89 3.21 10.73
N GLU A 7 -2.87 2.53 11.35
CA GLU A 7 -4.12 2.14 10.69
C GLU A 7 -4.94 3.35 10.23
N PHE A 8 -4.94 4.45 10.99
CA PHE A 8 -5.67 5.66 10.64
C PHE A 8 -5.01 6.42 9.49
N GLU A 9 -3.67 6.40 9.43
CA GLU A 9 -2.95 6.97 8.29
C GLU A 9 -3.27 6.24 6.98
N LEU A 10 -3.30 4.90 7.00
CA LEU A 10 -3.66 4.11 5.82
C LEU A 10 -5.14 4.25 5.47
N LEU A 11 -6.04 4.27 6.46
CA LEU A 11 -7.45 4.54 6.26
C LEU A 11 -7.66 5.88 5.55
N GLU A 12 -6.94 6.93 5.94
CA GLU A 12 -7.04 8.24 5.30
C GLU A 12 -6.51 8.23 3.86
N LEU A 13 -5.40 7.54 3.59
CA LEU A 13 -4.81 7.47 2.25
C LEU A 13 -5.70 6.70 1.26
N PHE A 14 -6.29 5.59 1.71
CA PHE A 14 -7.15 4.74 0.87
C PHE A 14 -8.63 5.13 0.91
N CYS A 15 -9.01 6.03 1.83
CA CYS A 15 -10.40 6.41 2.12
C CYS A 15 -11.32 5.21 2.38
N ASN A 16 -10.78 4.07 2.81
CA ASN A 16 -11.48 2.81 3.00
C ASN A 16 -10.79 1.96 4.07
N GLU A 17 -11.59 1.19 4.80
CA GLU A 17 -11.07 0.17 5.72
C GLU A 17 -10.44 -0.99 4.94
N PRO A 18 -9.39 -1.63 5.49
CA PRO A 18 -8.82 -2.82 4.87
C PRO A 18 -9.76 -4.02 5.00
N VAL A 19 -9.65 -4.93 4.06
CA VAL A 19 -10.25 -6.27 4.15
C VAL A 19 -9.19 -7.23 4.66
N SER A 20 -9.47 -7.97 5.74
CA SER A 20 -8.60 -9.04 6.20
C SER A 20 -8.82 -10.30 5.36
N ILE A 21 -7.73 -10.96 4.96
CA ILE A 21 -7.78 -12.26 4.29
C ILE A 21 -7.58 -13.35 5.35
N GLY A 22 -8.56 -14.25 5.48
CA GLY A 22 -8.51 -15.33 6.48
C GLY A 22 -8.89 -14.83 7.87
N ASP A 23 -8.23 -15.39 8.90
CA ASP A 23 -8.47 -14.98 10.28
C ASP A 23 -7.73 -13.67 10.57
N LEU A 24 -8.31 -12.83 11.44
CA LEU A 24 -7.70 -11.57 11.91
C LEU A 24 -6.26 -11.75 12.43
N GLU A 25 -5.95 -12.93 12.97
CA GLU A 25 -4.65 -13.29 13.51
C GLU A 25 -3.57 -13.53 12.44
N THR A 26 -3.94 -13.64 11.16
CA THR A 26 -2.99 -13.87 10.06
C THR A 26 -2.21 -12.61 9.68
N GLY A 27 -2.75 -11.42 9.98
CA GLY A 27 -2.12 -10.15 9.61
C GLY A 27 -2.02 -9.92 8.09
N GLU A 28 -2.85 -10.59 7.30
CA GLU A 28 -2.98 -10.39 5.85
C GLU A 28 -4.12 -9.39 5.58
N LEU A 29 -3.79 -8.22 5.01
CA LEU A 29 -4.71 -7.11 4.76
C LEU A 29 -4.70 -6.67 3.29
N ILE A 30 -5.86 -6.33 2.76
CA ILE A 30 -6.03 -5.67 1.46
C ILE A 30 -6.57 -4.26 1.68
N TYR A 31 -5.85 -3.26 1.19
CA TYR A 31 -6.34 -1.90 1.02
C TYR A 31 -6.64 -1.64 -0.45
N SER A 32 -7.70 -0.90 -0.73
CA SER A 32 -8.06 -0.53 -2.11
C SER A 32 -8.60 0.88 -2.21
N LEU A 33 -8.17 1.60 -3.24
CA LEU A 33 -8.72 2.90 -3.64
C LEU A 33 -9.07 2.83 -5.12
N LYS A 34 -10.30 3.22 -5.46
CA LYS A 34 -10.73 3.41 -6.84
C LYS A 34 -11.10 4.87 -7.07
N ASP A 35 -10.46 5.49 -8.04
CA ASP A 35 -10.78 6.87 -8.42
C ASP A 35 -11.95 6.92 -9.42
N ASN A 36 -12.46 8.13 -9.68
CA ASN A 36 -13.54 8.35 -10.64
C ASN A 36 -13.06 8.48 -12.10
N LYS A 37 -11.76 8.32 -12.37
CA LYS A 37 -11.13 8.41 -13.69
C LYS A 37 -10.75 7.05 -14.27
N GLY A 38 -10.97 5.98 -13.51
CA GLY A 38 -10.77 4.60 -13.92
C GLY A 38 -9.47 3.97 -13.41
N PHE A 39 -8.72 4.66 -12.55
CA PHE A 39 -7.59 4.07 -11.84
C PHE A 39 -8.06 3.36 -10.58
N GLU A 40 -7.37 2.27 -10.27
CA GLU A 40 -7.54 1.52 -9.03
C GLU A 40 -6.17 1.14 -8.47
N ILE A 41 -5.96 1.40 -7.19
CA ILE A 41 -4.79 0.96 -6.43
C ILE A 41 -5.26 -0.13 -5.48
N VAL A 42 -4.61 -1.30 -5.53
CA VAL A 42 -4.79 -2.38 -4.57
C VAL A 42 -3.44 -2.64 -3.91
N MET A 43 -3.43 -2.66 -2.58
CA MET A 43 -2.28 -3.02 -1.78
C MET A 43 -2.61 -4.27 -0.97
N PHE A 44 -1.89 -5.36 -1.20
CA PHE A 44 -1.86 -6.51 -0.31
C PHE A 44 -0.68 -6.38 0.65
N MET A 45 -0.92 -6.59 1.94
CA MET A 45 0.09 -6.50 2.99
C MET A 45 0.05 -7.74 3.87
N ASP A 46 1.21 -8.38 4.05
CA ASP A 46 1.42 -9.44 5.03
C ASP A 46 2.32 -8.89 6.15
N ILE A 47 1.68 -8.53 7.26
CA ILE A 47 2.29 -7.82 8.39
C ILE A 47 3.45 -8.63 9.00
N TYR A 48 3.28 -9.94 9.13
CA TYR A 48 4.24 -10.79 9.83
C TYR A 48 5.34 -11.31 8.91
N ARG A 49 5.05 -11.59 7.64
CA ARG A 49 6.08 -11.92 6.64
C ARG A 49 6.81 -10.68 6.11
N LYS A 50 6.37 -9.48 6.47
CA LYS A 50 7.00 -8.22 6.10
C LYS A 50 7.05 -8.02 4.59
N LYS A 51 5.93 -8.34 3.93
CA LYS A 51 5.74 -8.23 2.48
C LYS A 51 4.60 -7.30 2.14
N CYS A 52 4.71 -6.64 1.00
CA CYS A 52 3.66 -5.83 0.42
C CYS A 52 3.68 -6.00 -1.11
N GLU A 53 2.51 -6.13 -1.69
CA GLU A 53 2.31 -6.04 -3.14
C GLU A 53 1.44 -4.83 -3.42
N ILE A 54 1.88 -3.96 -4.34
CA ILE A 54 1.08 -2.84 -4.83
C ILE A 54 0.78 -3.09 -6.30
N THR A 55 -0.49 -3.08 -6.65
CA THR A 55 -0.97 -3.16 -8.02
C THR A 55 -1.79 -1.92 -8.35
N ILE A 56 -1.49 -1.30 -9.49
CA ILE A 56 -2.26 -0.19 -10.04
C ILE A 56 -2.81 -0.62 -11.39
N THR A 57 -4.12 -0.43 -11.56
CA THR A 57 -4.81 -0.66 -12.82
C THR A 57 -5.40 0.62 -13.37
N TYR A 58 -5.56 0.68 -14.68
CA TYR A 58 -6.36 1.69 -15.39
C TYR A 58 -7.35 0.96 -16.28
N GLN A 59 -8.64 1.18 -16.06
CA GLN A 59 -9.72 0.50 -16.81
C GLN A 59 -9.53 -1.03 -16.84
N GLN A 60 -9.22 -1.62 -15.67
CA GLN A 60 -8.95 -3.06 -15.48
C GLN A 60 -7.65 -3.59 -16.11
N LEU A 61 -6.86 -2.74 -16.79
CA LEU A 61 -5.54 -3.11 -17.29
C LEU A 61 -4.49 -2.78 -16.24
N THR A 62 -3.66 -3.76 -15.86
CA THR A 62 -2.52 -3.53 -14.96
C THR A 62 -1.51 -2.61 -15.64
N VAL A 63 -1.28 -1.44 -15.03
CA VAL A 63 -0.29 -0.47 -15.49
C VAL A 63 0.98 -0.47 -14.64
N PHE A 64 0.88 -0.98 -13.41
CA PHE A 64 2.01 -1.14 -12.52
C PHE A 64 1.74 -2.27 -11.52
N THR A 65 2.77 -3.05 -11.21
CA THR A 65 2.78 -3.98 -10.08
C THR A 65 4.18 -4.00 -9.49
N CYS A 66 4.29 -4.05 -8.16
CA CYS A 66 5.54 -4.31 -7.49
C CYS A 66 5.35 -5.19 -6.25
N ASN A 67 6.32 -6.07 -6.04
CA ASN A 67 6.42 -6.91 -4.86
C ASN A 67 7.60 -6.42 -4.03
N ILE A 68 7.37 -6.17 -2.75
CA ILE A 68 8.35 -5.61 -1.83
C ILE A 68 8.46 -6.53 -0.62
N GLU A 69 9.69 -6.94 -0.33
CA GLU A 69 10.01 -7.77 0.83
C GLU A 69 10.88 -7.01 1.83
N ASN A 70 10.98 -7.55 3.05
CA ASN A 70 11.80 -6.98 4.13
C ASN A 70 11.38 -5.56 4.53
N ILE A 71 10.08 -5.27 4.52
CA ILE A 71 9.51 -3.98 4.90
C ILE A 71 9.61 -3.79 6.41
N GLU A 72 10.16 -2.67 6.86
CA GLU A 72 10.16 -2.30 8.28
C GLU A 72 8.99 -1.41 8.66
N SER A 73 8.63 -0.47 7.78
CA SER A 73 7.53 0.44 8.04
C SER A 73 6.86 0.95 6.77
N ILE A 74 5.58 1.29 6.93
CA ILE A 74 4.77 2.00 5.97
C ILE A 74 4.22 3.22 6.70
N ASN A 75 4.55 4.41 6.21
CA ASN A 75 4.14 5.67 6.85
C ASN A 75 3.48 6.58 5.82
N LYS A 76 2.57 7.43 6.30
CA LYS A 76 2.09 8.57 5.54
C LYS A 76 3.06 9.74 5.66
N VAL A 77 3.42 10.34 4.53
CA VAL A 77 4.21 11.59 4.47
C VAL A 77 3.44 12.58 3.61
N ASN A 78 2.81 13.57 4.25
CA ASN A 78 1.77 14.39 3.61
C ASN A 78 0.66 13.50 3.05
N ASP A 79 0.29 13.62 1.77
CA ASP A 79 -0.77 12.80 1.15
C ASP A 79 -0.21 11.60 0.35
N GLU A 80 0.97 11.13 0.71
CA GLU A 80 1.70 10.06 0.03
C GLU A 80 2.03 8.93 1.02
N MET A 81 2.01 7.69 0.53
CA MET A 81 2.46 6.53 1.30
C MET A 81 3.93 6.26 0.97
N VAL A 82 4.76 6.05 1.99
CA VAL A 82 6.18 5.71 1.83
C VAL A 82 6.47 4.38 2.53
N ILE A 83 7.00 3.42 1.76
CA ILE A 83 7.40 2.10 2.25
C ILE A 83 8.92 2.08 2.44
N ASN A 84 9.37 1.61 3.61
CA ASN A 84 10.76 1.62 4.02
C ASN A 84 11.24 0.22 4.41
N ASN A 85 12.50 -0.10 4.11
CA ASN A 85 13.24 -1.16 4.80
C ASN A 85 14.17 -0.54 5.87
N LYS A 86 15.10 -1.33 6.40
CA LYS A 86 16.06 -0.87 7.42
C LYS A 86 17.02 0.22 6.94
N GLU A 87 17.28 0.29 5.63
CA GLU A 87 18.36 1.09 5.06
C GLU A 87 17.84 2.36 4.38
N ARG A 88 16.69 2.26 3.70
CA ARG A 88 16.14 3.33 2.86
C ARG A 88 14.63 3.21 2.66
N SER A 89 14.07 4.30 2.15
CA SER A 89 12.76 4.27 1.49
C SER A 89 12.89 3.54 0.15
N ILE A 90 11.90 2.73 -0.18
CA ILE A 90 11.90 1.85 -1.36
C ILE A 90 10.99 2.44 -2.44
N ILE A 91 9.78 2.84 -2.03
CA ILE A 91 8.77 3.35 -2.94
C ILE A 91 7.91 4.38 -2.22
N LYS A 92 7.44 5.32 -3.01
CA LYS A 92 6.43 6.30 -2.65
C LYS A 92 5.22 6.14 -3.57
N VAL A 93 4.02 6.09 -3.00
CA VAL A 93 2.74 6.00 -3.71
C VAL A 93 1.97 7.30 -3.52
N LYS A 94 1.49 7.87 -4.63
CA LYS A 94 0.74 9.12 -4.67
C LYS A 94 -0.73 8.81 -4.96
N PHE A 95 -1.62 9.40 -4.15
CA PHE A 95 -3.07 9.17 -4.23
C PHE A 95 -3.84 10.39 -4.74
N LYS A 96 -3.39 11.61 -4.39
CA LYS A 96 -4.09 12.86 -4.73
C LYS A 96 -3.54 13.51 -6.01
N ASN A 97 -4.42 14.20 -6.74
CA ASN A 97 -4.20 14.85 -8.05
C ASN A 97 -3.84 13.89 -9.20
N GLN A 98 -2.98 12.91 -8.94
CA GLN A 98 -2.62 11.83 -9.83
C GLN A 98 -2.35 10.55 -9.02
N ILE A 99 -2.71 9.41 -9.58
CA ILE A 99 -2.23 8.12 -9.10
C ILE A 99 -0.86 7.88 -9.70
N GLY A 100 0.13 7.55 -8.87
CA GLY A 100 1.48 7.33 -9.34
C GLY A 100 2.40 6.70 -8.31
N VAL A 101 3.55 6.27 -8.80
CA VAL A 101 4.60 5.63 -8.01
C VAL A 101 5.95 6.25 -8.32
N GLU A 102 6.80 6.34 -7.31
CA GLU A 102 8.17 6.85 -7.40
C GLU A 102 9.09 5.86 -6.67
N LEU A 103 10.05 5.29 -7.39
CA LEU A 103 11.06 4.37 -6.84
C LEU A 103 12.20 5.20 -6.23
N LEU A 104 12.61 4.85 -5.00
CA LEU A 104 13.55 5.62 -4.19
C LEU A 104 14.89 4.89 -3.97
#